data_AF-A0A975CXV6-F1
#
_entry.id   AF-A0A975CXV6-F1
#
_cell.length_a   1.000
_cell.length_b   1.000
_cell.length_c   1.000
_cell.angle_alpha   90.00
_cell.angle_beta   90.00
_cell.angle_gamma   90.00
#
_symmetry.space_group_name_H-M   'P 1'
#
loop_
_entity.id
_entity.type
_entity.pdbx_description
1 polymer ?
#
loop_
_entity_poly.entity_id
_entity_poly.type
_entity_poly.pdbx_seq_one_letter_code
_entity_poly.pdbx_strand_id
1 'polypeptide(L)'
;MNETNPAVRNAVILIPSLEPDERLPAYIHELEQSGFGLIVVVDDGSGENYQPVFREVAEIPRTTVLRHEVNRGKGVALKTGYRHIMGLAETYRTVITADSDGQHTVRDCIRLAEKVADGQKALYLGSRDFNLPDIPPKSRTGNRITSTVFKLLYGQWLPDTQTGLRAFRREELPFMAEVEGERYEYEMKVLIACARAGIPMIPVTIETIYENGNEGTHFHPVRDSWRIYKVILGSFFRFMGSSLFCVLIDQVAAFILREWLLPGWGVPAGSLWNVNISGWGARLISSVVNYTLNKNLVFRQKGNGRNTALRYALVCVIVICISNLGVWLLGRIGMAGWLAKLLMDTVLYFLSYRLQQAWVFREAA
;
A
#
# COMPACT_ATOMS: atom_id res chain seq x y z
N MET A 1 -22.29 35.73 -9.38
CA MET A 1 -21.06 35.02 -8.99
C MET A 1 -21.42 34.14 -7.81
N ASN A 2 -21.62 32.84 -8.02
CA ASN A 2 -21.80 31.92 -6.89
C ASN A 2 -20.50 31.92 -6.09
N GLU A 3 -20.57 32.18 -4.78
CA GLU A 3 -19.43 32.04 -3.90
C GLU A 3 -18.91 30.60 -4.02
N THR A 4 -17.77 30.43 -4.65
CA THR A 4 -17.15 29.13 -4.85
C THR A 4 -16.80 28.55 -3.49
N ASN A 5 -17.28 27.31 -3.24
CA ASN A 5 -17.09 26.58 -2.00
C ASN A 5 -15.61 26.68 -1.56
N PRO A 6 -15.31 27.19 -0.34
CA PRO A 6 -13.93 27.32 0.14
C PRO A 6 -13.12 26.03 0.08
N ALA A 7 -13.77 24.86 0.22
CA ALA A 7 -13.11 23.56 0.07
C ALA A 7 -12.54 23.36 -1.34
N VAL A 8 -13.30 23.75 -2.37
CA VAL A 8 -12.91 23.65 -3.78
C VAL A 8 -11.86 24.72 -4.12
N ARG A 9 -12.07 25.96 -3.67
CA ARG A 9 -11.12 27.06 -3.90
C ARG A 9 -9.76 26.83 -3.25
N ASN A 10 -9.72 26.10 -2.13
CA ASN A 10 -8.48 25.76 -1.44
C ASN A 10 -7.91 24.39 -1.89
N ALA A 11 -8.51 23.74 -2.89
CA ALA A 11 -8.02 22.48 -3.43
C ALA A 11 -7.15 22.70 -4.69
N VAL A 12 -6.11 21.87 -4.82
CA VAL A 12 -5.26 21.77 -6.01
C VAL A 12 -5.55 20.45 -6.70
N ILE A 13 -5.81 20.51 -8.00
CA ILE A 13 -5.93 19.32 -8.85
C ILE A 13 -4.56 19.05 -9.47
N LEU A 14 -4.05 17.82 -9.35
CA LEU A 14 -2.79 17.36 -9.93
C LEU A 14 -3.07 16.27 -10.97
N ILE A 15 -2.71 16.52 -12.23
CA ILE A 15 -2.97 15.61 -13.35
C ILE A 15 -1.64 15.22 -14.00
N PRO A 16 -1.10 14.01 -13.75
CA PRO A 16 -0.05 13.46 -14.59
C PRO A 16 -0.63 13.07 -15.95
N SER A 17 0.04 13.44 -17.04
CA SER A 17 -0.43 13.20 -18.40
C SER A 17 0.71 12.73 -19.29
N LEU A 18 0.42 11.77 -20.17
CA LEU A 18 1.32 11.28 -21.19
C LEU A 18 0.50 11.08 -22.46
N GLU A 19 0.88 11.78 -23.53
CA GLU A 19 0.26 11.67 -24.85
C GLU A 19 -1.29 11.90 -24.82
N PRO A 20 -1.77 13.01 -24.25
CA PRO A 20 -3.21 13.28 -24.13
C PRO A 20 -3.86 13.63 -25.46
N ASP A 21 -5.18 13.48 -25.53
CA ASP A 21 -6.01 13.97 -26.64
C ASP A 21 -6.72 15.29 -26.28
N GLU A 22 -7.59 15.74 -27.18
CA GLU A 22 -8.37 16.99 -27.08
C GLU A 22 -9.34 17.02 -25.88
N ARG A 23 -9.56 15.91 -25.19
CA ARG A 23 -10.41 15.89 -23.99
C ARG A 23 -9.73 16.52 -22.78
N LEU A 24 -8.40 16.54 -22.73
CA LEU A 24 -7.66 17.10 -21.60
C LEU A 24 -7.90 18.61 -21.40
N PRO A 25 -7.77 19.48 -22.44
CA PRO A 25 -8.13 20.89 -22.32
C PRO A 25 -9.56 21.12 -21.86
N ALA A 26 -10.54 20.40 -22.44
CA ALA A 26 -11.95 20.53 -22.08
C ALA A 26 -12.19 20.18 -20.60
N TYR A 27 -11.60 19.08 -20.11
CA TYR A 27 -11.69 18.67 -18.71
C TYR A 27 -11.08 19.69 -17.75
N ILE A 28 -9.91 20.26 -18.10
CA ILE A 28 -9.24 21.28 -17.30
C ILE A 28 -10.05 22.57 -17.27
N HIS A 29 -10.68 22.94 -18.38
CA HIS A 29 -11.57 24.09 -18.44
C HIS A 29 -12.79 23.91 -17.51
N GLU A 30 -13.40 22.73 -17.49
CA GLU A 30 -14.53 22.43 -16.60
C GLU A 30 -14.13 22.45 -15.11
N LEU A 31 -12.93 21.93 -14.78
CA LEU A 31 -12.35 22.04 -13.44
C LEU A 31 -12.12 23.51 -13.04
N GLU A 32 -11.56 24.32 -13.95
CA GLU A 32 -11.31 25.74 -13.70
C GLU A 32 -12.63 26.48 -13.42
N GLN A 33 -13.64 26.30 -14.27
CA GLN A 33 -14.95 26.93 -14.14
C GLN A 33 -15.68 26.52 -12.86
N SER A 34 -15.42 25.31 -12.37
CA SER A 34 -15.97 24.80 -11.11
C SER A 34 -15.34 25.42 -9.86
N GLY A 35 -14.30 26.26 -10.04
CA GLY A 35 -13.75 27.09 -8.98
C GLY A 35 -12.57 26.50 -8.24
N PHE A 36 -11.91 25.47 -8.77
CA PHE A 36 -10.66 24.96 -8.19
C PHE A 36 -9.61 26.05 -8.15
N GLY A 37 -8.86 26.09 -7.04
CA GLY A 37 -7.89 27.16 -6.78
C GLY A 37 -6.68 27.10 -7.70
N LEU A 38 -6.23 25.89 -8.03
CA LEU A 38 -5.12 25.67 -8.93
C LEU A 38 -5.23 24.29 -9.59
N ILE A 39 -4.85 24.21 -10.85
CA ILE A 39 -4.71 22.97 -11.59
C ILE A 39 -3.24 22.84 -12.01
N VAL A 40 -2.59 21.76 -11.61
CA VAL A 40 -1.22 21.44 -11.97
C VAL A 40 -1.25 20.23 -12.89
N VAL A 41 -0.73 20.40 -14.09
CA VAL A 41 -0.62 19.33 -15.09
C VAL A 41 0.85 19.01 -15.26
N VAL A 42 1.19 17.73 -15.29
CA VAL A 42 2.57 17.28 -15.52
C VAL A 42 2.61 16.48 -16.82
N ASP A 43 3.15 17.09 -17.87
CA ASP A 43 3.55 16.41 -19.10
C ASP A 43 4.75 15.50 -18.81
N ASP A 44 4.52 14.20 -18.72
CA ASP A 44 5.55 13.19 -18.47
C ASP A 44 6.31 12.82 -19.75
N GLY A 45 6.77 13.82 -20.50
CA GLY A 45 7.62 13.65 -21.67
C GLY A 45 6.88 13.19 -22.93
N SER A 46 5.70 13.76 -23.19
CA SER A 46 4.96 13.53 -24.43
C SER A 46 5.69 14.10 -25.65
N GLY A 47 5.58 13.41 -26.79
CA GLY A 47 6.20 13.84 -28.04
C GLY A 47 5.73 15.20 -28.55
N GLU A 48 6.46 15.78 -29.51
CA GLU A 48 6.19 17.12 -30.06
C GLU A 48 4.77 17.28 -30.63
N ASN A 49 4.17 16.21 -31.13
CA ASN A 49 2.79 16.21 -31.65
C ASN A 49 1.73 16.54 -30.58
N TYR A 50 2.04 16.33 -29.30
CA TYR A 50 1.11 16.58 -28.18
C TYR A 50 1.34 17.94 -27.52
N GLN A 51 2.43 18.64 -27.85
CA GLN A 51 2.76 19.95 -27.28
C GLN A 51 1.74 21.07 -27.60
N PRO A 52 0.97 21.04 -28.71
CA PRO A 52 -0.14 21.98 -28.90
C PRO A 52 -1.21 21.85 -27.79
N VAL A 53 -1.55 20.62 -27.38
CA VAL A 53 -2.54 20.38 -26.31
C VAL A 53 -2.07 20.98 -24.99
N PHE A 54 -0.80 20.78 -24.62
CA PHE A 54 -0.25 21.37 -23.40
C PHE A 54 -0.13 22.89 -23.44
N ARG A 55 0.07 23.49 -24.62
CA ARG A 55 0.06 24.94 -24.79
C ARG A 55 -1.33 25.52 -24.54
N GLU A 56 -2.37 24.91 -25.12
CA GLU A 56 -3.76 25.29 -24.84
C GLU A 56 -4.09 25.18 -23.35
N VAL A 57 -3.68 24.08 -22.70
CA VAL A 57 -3.86 23.89 -21.25
C VAL A 57 -3.15 24.98 -20.44
N ALA A 58 -1.96 25.41 -20.84
CA ALA A 58 -1.22 26.46 -20.14
C ALA A 58 -1.86 27.85 -20.27
N GLU A 59 -2.72 28.08 -21.27
CA GLU A 59 -3.47 29.32 -21.45
C GLU A 59 -4.71 29.39 -20.54
N ILE A 60 -5.15 28.26 -19.97
CA ILE A 60 -6.30 28.20 -19.07
C ILE A 60 -5.95 28.89 -17.73
N PRO A 61 -6.79 29.80 -17.21
CA PRO A 61 -6.55 30.46 -15.93
C PRO A 61 -6.33 29.47 -14.78
N ARG A 62 -5.52 29.86 -13.79
CA ARG A 62 -5.20 29.03 -12.61
C ARG A 62 -4.65 27.64 -12.96
N THR A 63 -4.02 27.51 -14.13
CA THR A 63 -3.39 26.26 -14.58
C THR A 63 -1.87 26.43 -14.67
N THR A 64 -1.13 25.39 -14.32
CA THR A 64 0.33 25.33 -14.45
C THR A 64 0.71 24.01 -15.11
N VAL A 65 1.49 24.08 -16.18
CA VAL A 65 2.01 22.89 -16.88
C VAL A 65 3.49 22.73 -16.56
N LEU A 66 3.85 21.58 -16.00
CA LEU A 66 5.22 21.13 -15.78
C LEU A 66 5.57 20.11 -16.86
N ARG A 67 6.80 20.14 -17.38
CA ARG A 67 7.23 19.22 -18.44
C ARG A 67 8.46 18.44 -18.01
N HIS A 68 8.44 17.13 -18.26
CA HIS A 68 9.64 16.30 -18.30
C HIS A 68 10.18 16.23 -19.74
N GLU A 69 11.50 16.18 -19.89
CA GLU A 69 12.14 16.04 -21.21
C GLU A 69 11.90 14.66 -21.83
N VAL A 70 11.79 13.63 -20.98
CA VAL A 70 11.56 12.23 -21.36
C VAL A 70 10.57 11.60 -20.41
N ASN A 71 9.89 10.54 -20.83
CA ASN A 71 8.97 9.80 -19.98
C ASN A 71 9.67 9.16 -18.78
N ARG A 72 9.27 9.58 -17.57
CA ARG A 72 9.83 9.12 -16.29
C ARG A 72 8.88 8.21 -15.52
N GLY A 73 7.60 8.17 -15.91
CA GLY A 73 6.54 7.39 -15.31
C GLY A 73 5.63 8.20 -14.40
N LYS A 74 4.36 7.76 -14.33
CA LYS A 74 3.28 8.37 -13.52
C LYS A 74 3.68 8.70 -12.09
N GLY A 75 4.40 7.81 -11.40
CA GLY A 75 4.85 8.03 -10.03
C GLY A 75 5.87 9.18 -9.92
N VAL A 76 6.77 9.33 -10.89
CA VAL A 76 7.68 10.48 -10.96
C VAL A 76 6.92 11.76 -11.29
N ALA A 77 5.99 11.72 -12.25
CA ALA A 77 5.14 12.87 -12.60
C ALA A 77 4.34 13.39 -11.40
N LEU A 78 3.70 12.49 -10.64
CA LEU A 78 3.02 12.82 -9.39
C LEU A 78 3.97 13.47 -8.38
N LYS A 79 5.16 12.91 -8.17
CA LYS A 79 6.17 13.48 -7.27
C LYS A 79 6.69 14.84 -7.70
N THR A 80 6.83 15.08 -9.00
CA THR A 80 7.17 16.40 -9.55
C THR A 80 6.07 17.40 -9.20
N GLY A 81 4.81 17.03 -9.42
CA GLY A 81 3.65 17.83 -9.00
C GLY A 81 3.62 18.10 -7.50
N TYR A 82 3.85 17.08 -6.66
CA TYR A 82 3.89 17.25 -5.21
C TYR A 82 4.97 18.24 -4.76
N ARG A 83 6.18 18.13 -5.31
CA ARG A 83 7.27 19.07 -4.99
C ARG A 83 6.96 20.49 -5.42
N HIS A 84 6.35 20.65 -6.59
CA HIS A 84 5.88 21.96 -7.05
C HIS A 84 4.85 22.53 -6.09
N ILE A 85 3.80 21.76 -5.74
CA ILE A 85 2.73 22.19 -4.85
C ILE A 85 3.25 22.56 -3.45
N MET A 86 4.21 21.81 -2.91
CA MET A 86 4.86 22.14 -1.63
C MET A 86 5.52 23.52 -1.62
N GLY A 87 5.99 24.02 -2.76
CA GLY A 87 6.59 25.35 -2.90
C GLY A 87 5.59 26.49 -3.04
N LEU A 88 4.28 26.21 -3.16
CA LEU A 88 3.24 27.23 -3.34
C LEU A 88 2.72 27.79 -2.01
N ALA A 89 1.85 28.80 -2.07
CA ALA A 89 1.21 29.38 -0.89
C ALA A 89 0.38 28.36 -0.08
N GLU A 90 0.37 28.52 1.25
CA GLU A 90 -0.36 27.64 2.19
C GLU A 90 -1.89 27.76 2.12
N THR A 91 -2.42 28.66 1.28
CA THR A 91 -3.87 28.79 1.05
C THR A 91 -4.47 27.49 0.47
N TYR A 92 -3.66 26.70 -0.24
CA TYR A 92 -4.06 25.41 -0.76
C TYR A 92 -3.97 24.35 0.34
N ARG A 93 -5.10 23.79 0.77
CA ARG A 93 -5.17 22.83 1.89
C ARG A 93 -5.37 21.39 1.46
N THR A 94 -5.93 21.18 0.27
CA THR A 94 -6.27 19.86 -0.25
C THR A 94 -5.54 19.62 -1.57
N VAL A 95 -5.01 18.41 -1.75
CA VAL A 95 -4.44 17.95 -3.02
C VAL A 95 -5.29 16.80 -3.51
N ILE A 96 -5.70 16.89 -4.77
CA ILE A 96 -6.49 15.86 -5.46
C ILE A 96 -5.67 15.42 -6.67
N THR A 97 -5.37 14.13 -6.78
CA THR A 97 -4.79 13.56 -8.00
C THR A 97 -5.91 13.03 -8.87
N ALA A 98 -5.88 13.31 -10.17
CA ALA A 98 -6.82 12.77 -11.15
C ALA A 98 -6.07 12.29 -12.39
N ASP A 99 -6.61 11.27 -13.05
CA ASP A 99 -6.08 10.80 -14.33
C ASP A 99 -6.46 11.74 -15.48
N SER A 100 -5.63 11.78 -16.53
CA SER A 100 -5.82 12.62 -17.71
C SER A 100 -6.76 12.02 -18.77
N ASP A 101 -7.36 10.86 -18.51
CA ASP A 101 -8.15 10.07 -19.47
C ASP A 101 -9.65 10.39 -19.45
N GLY A 102 -10.07 11.37 -18.64
CA GLY A 102 -11.47 11.81 -18.55
C GLY A 102 -12.38 10.85 -17.80
N GLN A 103 -11.86 9.81 -17.13
CA GLN A 103 -12.69 8.85 -16.38
C GLN A 103 -13.27 9.42 -15.07
N HIS A 104 -12.71 10.52 -14.59
CA HIS A 104 -13.09 11.14 -13.32
C HIS A 104 -13.93 12.40 -13.58
N THR A 105 -15.12 12.46 -13.00
CA THR A 105 -15.99 13.63 -13.18
C THR A 105 -15.53 14.80 -12.32
N VAL A 106 -15.77 16.03 -12.78
CA VAL A 106 -15.52 17.24 -11.98
C VAL A 106 -16.33 17.23 -10.68
N ARG A 107 -17.54 16.67 -10.71
CA ARG A 107 -18.40 16.49 -9.54
C ARG A 107 -17.75 15.60 -8.48
N ASP A 108 -17.04 14.55 -8.88
CA ASP A 108 -16.33 13.66 -7.95
C ASP A 108 -15.09 14.33 -7.35
N CYS A 109 -14.38 15.15 -8.13
CA CYS A 109 -13.31 16.01 -7.61
C CYS A 109 -13.84 16.99 -6.55
N ILE A 110 -14.98 17.64 -6.79
CA ILE A 110 -15.63 18.55 -5.82
C ILE A 110 -15.99 17.79 -4.54
N ARG A 111 -16.63 16.62 -4.69
CA ARG A 111 -17.01 15.77 -3.55
C ARG A 111 -15.79 15.37 -2.70
N LEU A 112 -14.66 15.05 -3.32
CA LEU A 112 -13.43 14.75 -2.59
C LEU A 112 -12.84 15.99 -1.89
N ALA A 113 -12.87 17.16 -2.53
CA ALA A 113 -12.42 18.41 -1.91
C ALA A 113 -13.20 18.68 -0.61
N GLU A 114 -14.52 18.54 -0.66
CA GLU A 114 -15.42 18.68 0.49
C GLU A 114 -15.14 17.63 1.58
N LYS A 115 -14.99 16.35 1.21
CA LYS A 115 -14.71 15.27 2.16
C LYS A 115 -13.37 15.43 2.87
N VAL A 116 -12.33 15.92 2.19
CA VAL A 116 -11.04 16.19 2.84
C VAL A 116 -11.14 17.40 3.77
N ALA A 117 -11.86 18.44 3.38
CA ALA A 117 -12.03 19.66 4.17
C ALA A 117 -12.77 19.40 5.49
N ASP A 118 -13.85 18.61 5.45
CA ASP A 118 -14.68 18.31 6.62
C ASP A 118 -14.17 17.09 7.43
N GLY A 119 -13.36 16.24 6.81
CA GLY A 119 -12.97 14.96 7.36
C GLY A 119 -11.65 14.98 8.15
N GLN A 120 -11.26 13.82 8.67
CA GLN A 120 -9.99 13.62 9.37
C GLN A 120 -8.80 13.53 8.40
N LYS A 121 -7.58 13.59 8.93
CA LYS A 121 -6.35 13.27 8.18
C LYS A 121 -6.41 11.83 7.69
N ALA A 122 -6.48 11.64 6.38
CA ALA A 122 -6.67 10.36 5.72
C ALA A 122 -6.39 10.50 4.22
N LEU A 123 -6.10 9.37 3.58
CA LEU A 123 -6.12 9.26 2.13
C LEU A 123 -7.55 8.93 1.68
N TYR A 124 -8.22 9.88 1.03
CA TYR A 124 -9.54 9.70 0.45
C TYR A 124 -9.39 9.13 -0.95
N LEU A 125 -10.17 8.10 -1.25
CA LEU A 125 -10.09 7.34 -2.51
C LEU A 125 -11.42 7.41 -3.22
N GLY A 126 -11.46 7.98 -4.43
CA GLY A 126 -12.62 7.92 -5.30
C GLY A 126 -12.89 6.47 -5.67
N SER A 127 -13.91 5.86 -5.08
CA SER A 127 -14.19 4.44 -5.20
C SER A 127 -15.40 4.21 -6.08
N ARG A 128 -15.22 3.43 -7.15
CA ARG A 128 -16.33 3.02 -8.01
C ARG A 128 -17.27 2.08 -7.25
N ASP A 129 -18.57 2.17 -7.52
CA ASP A 129 -19.54 1.22 -6.94
C ASP A 129 -19.59 -0.06 -7.77
N PHE A 130 -18.79 -1.04 -7.37
CA PHE A 130 -18.72 -2.35 -8.02
C PHE A 130 -20.00 -3.19 -7.96
N ASN A 131 -21.09 -2.69 -7.34
CA ASN A 131 -22.37 -3.36 -7.31
C ASN A 131 -23.27 -3.02 -8.51
N LEU A 132 -22.96 -1.94 -9.25
CA LEU A 132 -23.77 -1.51 -10.40
C LEU A 132 -23.73 -2.54 -11.55
N PRO A 133 -24.84 -2.72 -12.30
CA PRO A 133 -24.96 -3.75 -13.34
C PRO A 133 -24.01 -3.56 -14.52
N ASP A 134 -23.63 -2.32 -14.84
CA ASP A 134 -22.85 -1.96 -16.04
C ASP A 134 -21.34 -2.28 -15.95
N ILE A 135 -20.90 -2.92 -14.86
CA ILE A 135 -19.48 -3.17 -14.61
C ILE A 135 -19.05 -4.52 -15.19
N PRO A 136 -18.01 -4.56 -16.04
CA PRO A 136 -17.48 -5.81 -16.58
C PRO A 136 -17.19 -6.85 -15.46
N PRO A 137 -17.76 -8.07 -15.52
CA PRO A 137 -17.64 -9.08 -14.46
C PRO A 137 -16.18 -9.47 -14.11
N LYS A 138 -15.29 -9.42 -15.11
CA LYS A 138 -13.85 -9.67 -14.94
C LYS A 138 -13.18 -8.61 -14.06
N SER A 139 -13.53 -7.34 -14.24
CA SER A 139 -13.02 -6.22 -13.43
C SER A 139 -13.51 -6.33 -11.98
N ARG A 140 -14.80 -6.64 -11.79
CA ARG A 140 -15.40 -6.86 -10.47
C ARG A 140 -14.68 -7.96 -9.68
N THR A 141 -14.38 -9.09 -10.32
CA THR A 141 -13.74 -10.24 -9.67
C THR A 141 -12.28 -9.95 -9.34
N GLY A 142 -11.51 -9.39 -10.28
CA GLY A 142 -10.10 -9.05 -10.06
C GLY A 142 -9.91 -8.04 -8.94
N ASN A 143 -10.76 -7.01 -8.90
CA ASN A 143 -10.70 -6.02 -7.84
C ASN A 143 -11.11 -6.61 -6.48
N ARG A 144 -12.16 -7.43 -6.40
CA ARG A 144 -12.56 -8.10 -5.13
C ARG A 144 -11.46 -9.02 -4.57
N ILE A 145 -10.74 -9.73 -5.43
CA ILE A 145 -9.57 -10.53 -5.01
C ILE A 145 -8.50 -9.59 -4.45
N THR A 146 -8.18 -8.52 -5.16
CA THR A 146 -7.16 -7.54 -4.73
C THR A 146 -7.52 -6.88 -3.40
N SER A 147 -8.78 -6.45 -3.22
CA SER A 147 -9.31 -5.91 -1.96
C SER A 147 -9.21 -6.91 -0.81
N THR A 148 -9.47 -8.19 -1.07
CA THR A 148 -9.39 -9.26 -0.07
C THR A 148 -7.95 -9.50 0.35
N VAL A 149 -7.03 -9.63 -0.61
CA VAL A 149 -5.59 -9.78 -0.34
C VAL A 149 -5.07 -8.55 0.42
N PHE A 150 -5.47 -7.35 0.00
CA PHE A 150 -5.07 -6.12 0.66
C PHE A 150 -5.58 -6.06 2.11
N LYS A 151 -6.85 -6.40 2.36
CA LYS A 151 -7.42 -6.48 3.72
C LYS A 151 -6.71 -7.54 4.58
N LEU A 152 -6.39 -8.69 4.00
CA LEU A 152 -5.71 -9.77 4.72
C LEU A 152 -4.32 -9.33 5.18
N LEU A 153 -3.54 -8.70 4.30
CA LEU A 153 -2.14 -8.34 4.58
C LEU A 153 -2.00 -7.00 5.31
N TYR A 154 -2.77 -5.99 4.91
CA TYR A 154 -2.62 -4.60 5.36
C TYR A 154 -3.76 -4.12 6.27
N GLY A 155 -4.80 -4.93 6.43
CA GLY A 155 -5.81 -4.75 7.47
C GLY A 155 -6.95 -3.78 7.18
N GLN A 156 -6.90 -3.07 6.06
CA GLN A 156 -7.97 -2.17 5.64
C GLN A 156 -8.67 -2.74 4.40
N TRP A 157 -10.01 -2.67 4.37
CA TRP A 157 -10.77 -3.04 3.18
C TRP A 157 -10.91 -1.83 2.27
N LEU A 158 -10.44 -1.96 1.03
CA LEU A 158 -10.57 -0.94 0.01
C LEU A 158 -11.44 -1.49 -1.12
N PRO A 159 -12.67 -0.97 -1.33
CA PRO A 159 -13.55 -1.45 -2.40
C PRO A 159 -12.94 -1.22 -3.78
N ASP A 160 -12.13 -0.17 -3.96
CA ASP A 160 -11.34 0.08 -5.16
C ASP A 160 -9.88 0.34 -4.79
N THR A 161 -8.99 -0.55 -5.20
CA THR A 161 -7.54 -0.41 -4.95
C THR A 161 -6.79 0.24 -6.11
N GLN A 162 -7.46 0.38 -7.27
CA GLN A 162 -6.84 0.80 -8.53
C GLN A 162 -7.30 2.19 -8.99
N THR A 163 -8.03 2.91 -8.14
CA THR A 163 -8.44 4.28 -8.44
C THR A 163 -7.23 5.25 -8.46
N GLY A 164 -7.18 6.06 -9.52
CA GLY A 164 -6.26 7.20 -9.65
C GLY A 164 -6.82 8.50 -9.09
N LEU A 165 -8.12 8.56 -8.81
CA LEU A 165 -8.76 9.70 -8.14
C LEU A 165 -8.57 9.60 -6.64
N ARG A 166 -7.67 10.41 -6.11
CA ARG A 166 -7.28 10.39 -4.69
C ARG A 166 -7.19 11.79 -4.16
N ALA A 167 -7.51 11.97 -2.88
CA ALA A 167 -7.39 13.25 -2.23
C ALA A 167 -6.80 13.11 -0.82
N PHE A 168 -5.97 14.06 -0.44
CA PHE A 168 -5.33 14.09 0.87
C PHE A 168 -4.99 15.53 1.24
N ARG A 169 -4.63 15.76 2.51
CA ARG A 169 -4.30 17.11 2.97
C ARG A 169 -2.91 17.49 2.51
N ARG A 170 -2.69 18.78 2.21
CA ARG A 170 -1.38 19.30 1.79
C ARG A 170 -0.24 18.89 2.72
N GLU A 171 -0.49 18.82 4.02
CA GLU A 171 0.48 18.38 5.04
C GLU A 171 1.02 16.95 4.83
N GLU A 172 0.34 16.14 4.02
CA GLU A 172 0.75 14.76 3.69
C GLU A 172 1.66 14.70 2.44
N LEU A 173 1.87 15.81 1.73
CA LEU A 173 2.75 15.85 0.54
C LEU A 173 4.18 15.32 0.79
N PRO A 174 4.87 15.64 1.90
CA PRO A 174 6.19 15.09 2.16
C PRO A 174 6.16 13.56 2.24
N PHE A 175 5.17 13.01 2.97
CA PHE A 175 4.97 11.57 3.08
C PHE A 175 4.71 10.93 1.70
N MET A 176 3.81 11.51 0.91
CA MET A 176 3.50 11.00 -0.43
C MET A 176 4.73 11.05 -1.36
N ALA A 177 5.53 12.11 -1.30
CA ALA A 177 6.71 12.29 -2.14
C ALA A 177 7.83 11.28 -1.83
N GLU A 178 7.95 10.81 -0.58
CA GLU A 178 8.96 9.86 -0.13
C GLU A 178 8.64 8.39 -0.46
N VAL A 179 7.37 8.05 -0.69
CA VAL A 179 6.96 6.68 -1.05
C VAL A 179 7.72 6.22 -2.30
N GLU A 180 8.42 5.10 -2.22
CA GLU A 180 9.15 4.53 -3.36
C GLU A 180 8.23 4.23 -4.56
N GLY A 181 8.77 4.15 -5.78
CA GLY A 181 8.01 3.84 -7.00
C GLY A 181 8.02 4.99 -7.99
N GLU A 182 8.04 4.65 -9.26
CA GLU A 182 8.27 5.61 -10.36
C GLU A 182 7.17 5.53 -11.41
N ARG A 183 6.51 4.38 -11.57
CA ARG A 183 5.44 4.18 -12.55
C ARG A 183 4.11 3.86 -11.84
N TYR A 184 3.21 3.15 -12.50
CA TYR A 184 1.89 2.78 -11.97
C TYR A 184 1.94 2.05 -10.62
N GLU A 185 3.02 1.34 -10.30
CA GLU A 185 3.14 0.67 -8.99
C GLU A 185 3.23 1.63 -7.81
N TYR A 186 3.59 2.89 -8.05
CA TYR A 186 3.66 3.93 -7.02
C TYR A 186 2.33 4.06 -6.27
N GLU A 187 1.21 4.07 -6.98
CA GLU A 187 -0.11 4.22 -6.40
C GLU A 187 -0.46 3.10 -5.43
N MET A 188 -0.11 1.85 -5.75
CA MET A 188 -0.27 0.73 -4.83
C MET A 188 0.68 0.83 -3.63
N LYS A 189 1.92 1.29 -3.85
CA LYS A 189 2.88 1.53 -2.76
C LYS A 189 2.41 2.61 -1.80
N VAL A 190 1.70 3.65 -2.27
CA VAL A 190 1.07 4.66 -1.41
C VAL A 190 0.05 4.03 -0.48
N LEU A 191 -0.81 3.13 -0.98
CA LEU A 191 -1.79 2.43 -0.13
C LEU A 191 -1.10 1.59 0.95
N ILE A 192 -0.04 0.87 0.57
CA ILE A 192 0.78 0.08 1.50
C ILE A 192 1.47 0.96 2.54
N ALA A 193 2.02 2.10 2.12
CA ALA A 193 2.67 3.06 3.01
C ALA A 193 1.66 3.65 4.00
N CYS A 194 0.47 4.05 3.54
CA CYS A 194 -0.61 4.55 4.41
C CYS A 194 -1.00 3.50 5.46
N ALA A 195 -1.19 2.24 5.04
CA ALA A 195 -1.49 1.16 5.96
C ALA A 195 -0.41 0.92 7.03
N ARG A 196 0.88 1.10 6.67
CA ARG A 196 2.02 0.96 7.60
C ARG A 196 2.16 2.13 8.57
N ALA A 197 1.96 3.35 8.08
CA ALA A 197 1.94 4.55 8.92
C ALA A 197 0.69 4.60 9.83
N GLY A 198 -0.35 3.84 9.47
CA GLY A 198 -1.65 3.89 10.15
C GLY A 198 -2.47 5.10 9.74
N ILE A 199 -2.22 5.65 8.54
CA ILE A 199 -3.06 6.67 7.92
C ILE A 199 -4.35 5.98 7.44
N PRO A 200 -5.54 6.43 7.88
CA PRO A 200 -6.79 5.88 7.40
C PRO A 200 -6.94 6.08 5.89
N MET A 201 -7.47 5.07 5.21
CA MET A 201 -7.87 5.18 3.81
C MET A 201 -9.40 5.13 3.72
N ILE A 202 -10.00 6.19 3.20
CA ILE A 202 -11.46 6.40 3.24
C ILE A 202 -12.01 6.36 1.80
N PRO A 203 -12.74 5.30 1.42
CA PRO A 203 -13.43 5.26 0.14
C PRO A 203 -14.57 6.28 0.10
N VAL A 204 -14.62 7.07 -0.97
CA VAL A 204 -15.72 8.00 -1.29
C VAL A 204 -16.33 7.53 -2.59
N THR A 205 -17.62 7.19 -2.59
CA THR A 205 -18.28 6.70 -3.81
C THR A 205 -18.26 7.77 -4.91
N ILE A 206 -17.84 7.38 -6.10
CA ILE A 206 -17.78 8.23 -7.31
C ILE A 206 -18.61 7.65 -8.45
N GLU A 207 -19.07 8.51 -9.34
CA GLU A 207 -19.68 8.10 -10.61
C GLU A 207 -18.56 7.66 -11.57
N THR A 208 -18.77 6.59 -12.33
CA THR A 208 -17.76 6.11 -13.30
C THR A 208 -18.28 6.30 -14.71
N ILE A 209 -17.55 7.05 -15.52
CA ILE A 209 -17.82 7.16 -16.95
C ILE A 209 -17.09 5.99 -17.64
N TYR A 210 -17.84 4.98 -18.08
CA TYR A 210 -17.31 3.89 -18.90
C TYR A 210 -17.51 4.23 -20.38
N GLU A 211 -16.54 4.87 -21.01
CA GLU A 211 -16.55 5.05 -22.46
C GLU A 211 -15.93 3.83 -23.18
N ASN A 212 -16.66 3.28 -24.14
CA ASN A 212 -16.20 2.30 -25.14
C ASN A 212 -15.42 1.09 -24.60
N GLY A 213 -15.96 0.40 -23.59
CA GLY A 213 -15.52 -0.97 -23.25
C GLY A 213 -14.04 -1.14 -22.87
N ASN A 214 -13.36 -0.06 -22.43
CA ASN A 214 -11.92 -0.01 -22.12
C ASN A 214 -10.96 -0.17 -23.31
N GLU A 215 -11.39 0.04 -24.57
CA GLU A 215 -10.51 -0.13 -25.75
C GLU A 215 -9.29 0.82 -25.75
N GLY A 216 -9.36 1.95 -25.04
CA GLY A 216 -8.26 2.92 -24.95
C GLY A 216 -7.24 2.68 -23.83
N THR A 217 -7.50 1.73 -22.91
CA THR A 217 -6.50 1.43 -21.87
C THR A 217 -5.51 0.40 -22.41
N HIS A 218 -4.25 0.79 -22.62
CA HIS A 218 -3.13 -0.13 -22.89
C HIS A 218 -2.83 -1.10 -21.72
N PHE A 219 -3.83 -1.47 -20.92
CA PHE A 219 -3.73 -2.35 -19.78
C PHE A 219 -3.58 -3.80 -20.25
N HIS A 220 -2.38 -4.36 -20.08
CA HIS A 220 -2.11 -5.76 -20.39
C HIS A 220 -2.52 -6.59 -19.16
N PRO A 221 -3.67 -7.30 -19.18
CA PRO A 221 -4.34 -7.71 -17.94
C PRO A 221 -3.51 -8.62 -17.04
N VAL A 222 -2.65 -9.46 -17.62
CA VAL A 222 -1.81 -10.40 -16.86
C VAL A 222 -0.51 -9.73 -16.38
N ARG A 223 0.17 -8.99 -17.27
CA ARG A 223 1.48 -8.39 -16.98
C ARG A 223 1.36 -7.29 -15.94
N ASP A 224 0.36 -6.43 -16.09
CA ASP A 224 0.18 -5.28 -15.21
C ASP A 224 -0.43 -5.70 -13.86
N SER A 225 -1.35 -6.68 -13.86
CA SER A 225 -1.79 -7.32 -12.61
C SER A 225 -0.63 -7.98 -11.86
N TRP A 226 0.26 -8.72 -12.54
CA TRP A 226 1.42 -9.34 -11.87
C TRP A 226 2.35 -8.32 -11.22
N ARG A 227 2.57 -7.16 -11.85
CA ARG A 227 3.36 -6.07 -11.25
C ARG A 227 2.72 -5.56 -9.96
N ILE A 228 1.39 -5.39 -9.96
CA ILE A 228 0.63 -4.98 -8.78
C ILE A 228 0.73 -6.06 -7.69
N TYR A 229 0.49 -7.33 -8.01
CA TYR A 229 0.61 -8.44 -7.06
C TYR A 229 2.03 -8.59 -6.51
N LYS A 230 3.07 -8.40 -7.32
CA LYS A 230 4.47 -8.42 -6.88
C LYS A 230 4.74 -7.34 -5.83
N VAL A 231 4.10 -6.19 -5.93
CA VAL A 231 4.22 -5.11 -4.93
C VAL A 231 3.42 -5.44 -3.66
N ILE A 232 2.16 -5.85 -3.80
CA ILE A 232 1.30 -6.24 -2.67
C ILE A 232 1.90 -7.40 -1.87
N LEU A 233 2.33 -8.46 -2.55
CA LEU A 233 2.85 -9.68 -1.94
C LEU A 233 4.35 -9.62 -1.66
N GLY A 234 5.08 -8.64 -2.19
CA GLY A 234 6.54 -8.60 -2.08
C GLY A 234 7.04 -8.59 -0.63
N SER A 235 6.35 -7.88 0.26
CA SER A 235 6.69 -7.86 1.69
C SER A 235 6.34 -9.18 2.39
N PHE A 236 5.21 -9.79 2.01
CA PHE A 236 4.80 -11.09 2.52
C PHE A 236 5.76 -12.21 2.09
N PHE A 237 6.19 -12.22 0.82
CA PHE A 237 7.14 -13.22 0.34
C PHE A 237 8.53 -13.08 0.98
N ARG A 238 8.99 -11.86 1.27
CA ARG A 238 10.21 -11.67 2.07
C ARG A 238 10.05 -12.23 3.49
N PHE A 239 8.90 -11.98 4.12
CA PHE A 239 8.57 -12.54 5.44
C PHE A 239 8.55 -14.08 5.41
N MET A 240 7.95 -14.66 4.39
CA MET A 240 7.93 -16.11 4.17
C MET A 240 9.31 -16.70 3.92
N GLY A 241 10.11 -16.09 3.06
CA GLY A 241 11.50 -16.48 2.86
C GLY A 241 12.30 -16.43 4.16
N SER A 242 12.17 -15.35 4.95
CA SER A 242 12.85 -15.23 6.24
C SER A 242 12.41 -16.29 7.25
N SER A 243 11.12 -16.63 7.28
CA SER A 243 10.57 -17.62 8.20
C SER A 243 11.04 -19.03 7.83
N LEU A 244 11.02 -19.39 6.54
CA LEU A 244 11.53 -20.68 6.05
C LEU A 244 13.04 -20.82 6.31
N PHE A 245 13.80 -19.75 6.10
CA PHE A 245 15.23 -19.73 6.41
C PHE A 245 15.49 -19.90 7.92
N CYS A 246 14.67 -19.29 8.77
CA CYS A 246 14.76 -19.48 10.21
C CYS A 246 14.39 -20.90 10.66
N VAL A 247 13.47 -21.58 9.98
CA VAL A 247 13.20 -23.02 10.22
C VAL A 247 14.43 -23.86 9.92
N LEU A 248 15.15 -23.57 8.83
CA LEU A 248 16.41 -24.24 8.51
C LEU A 248 17.48 -23.98 9.58
N ILE A 249 17.65 -22.73 10.02
CA ILE A 249 18.58 -22.38 11.09
C ILE A 249 18.22 -23.10 12.39
N ASP A 250 16.94 -23.13 12.76
CA ASP A 250 16.45 -23.81 13.96
C ASP A 250 16.84 -25.29 13.92
N GLN A 251 16.58 -25.97 12.80
CA GLN A 251 16.88 -27.39 12.65
C GLN A 251 18.39 -27.68 12.67
N VAL A 252 19.21 -26.85 12.03
CA VAL A 252 20.67 -26.99 12.01
C VAL A 252 21.26 -26.69 13.39
N ALA A 253 20.84 -25.61 14.04
CA ALA A 253 21.30 -25.25 15.37
C ALA A 253 20.92 -26.32 16.41
N ALA A 254 19.69 -26.85 16.35
CA ALA A 254 19.26 -27.94 17.22
C ALA A 254 20.12 -29.19 17.03
N PHE A 255 20.45 -29.54 15.78
CA PHE A 255 21.32 -30.67 15.46
C PHE A 255 22.73 -30.48 16.02
N ILE A 256 23.38 -29.34 15.76
CA ILE A 256 24.74 -29.06 16.25
C ILE A 256 24.79 -29.05 17.79
N LEU A 257 23.80 -28.43 18.44
CA LEU A 257 23.71 -28.41 19.90
C LEU A 257 23.55 -29.82 20.48
N ARG A 258 22.66 -30.62 19.88
CA ARG A 258 22.29 -31.96 20.33
C ARG A 258 23.42 -32.96 20.18
N GLU A 259 24.03 -33.01 19.01
CA GLU A 259 24.99 -34.06 18.65
C GLU A 259 26.42 -33.72 19.04
N TRP A 260 26.82 -32.44 19.00
CA TRP A 260 28.23 -32.06 19.13
C TRP A 260 28.52 -31.27 20.40
N LEU A 261 27.81 -30.16 20.63
CA LEU A 261 28.16 -29.23 21.71
C LEU A 261 27.81 -29.78 23.10
N LEU A 262 26.54 -30.16 23.31
CA LEU A 262 26.08 -30.60 24.63
C LEU A 262 26.74 -31.90 25.11
N PRO A 263 26.95 -32.92 24.25
CA PRO A 263 27.74 -34.10 24.63
C PRO A 263 29.19 -33.76 24.97
N GLY A 264 29.81 -32.81 24.26
CA GLY A 264 31.15 -32.30 24.58
C GLY A 264 31.24 -31.60 25.95
N TRP A 265 30.12 -31.12 26.47
CA TRP A 265 30.00 -30.54 27.83
C TRP A 265 29.49 -31.53 28.88
N GLY A 266 29.46 -32.82 28.56
CA GLY A 266 29.07 -33.88 29.50
C GLY A 266 27.57 -34.08 29.66
N VAL A 267 26.72 -33.47 28.81
CA VAL A 267 25.29 -33.75 28.77
C VAL A 267 25.03 -34.94 27.82
N PRO A 268 24.59 -36.11 28.31
CA PRO A 268 24.48 -37.31 27.48
C PRO A 268 23.57 -37.11 26.26
N ALA A 269 24.03 -37.53 25.09
CA ALA A 269 23.25 -37.52 23.86
C ALA A 269 21.96 -38.32 24.03
N GLY A 270 20.85 -37.81 23.49
CA GLY A 270 19.52 -38.43 23.62
C GLY A 270 18.85 -38.29 25.00
N SER A 271 19.52 -37.73 26.01
CA SER A 271 18.88 -37.43 27.30
C SER A 271 17.79 -36.35 27.16
N LEU A 272 16.80 -36.37 28.06
CA LEU A 272 15.74 -35.36 28.10
C LEU A 272 16.32 -33.94 28.19
N TRP A 273 17.38 -33.74 28.98
CA TRP A 273 18.07 -32.45 29.10
C TRP A 273 18.72 -32.03 27.78
N ASN A 274 19.40 -32.95 27.10
CA ASN A 274 20.00 -32.66 25.80
C ASN A 274 18.94 -32.23 24.77
N VAL A 275 17.82 -32.95 24.68
CA VAL A 275 16.74 -32.65 23.72
C VAL A 275 16.09 -31.29 24.02
N ASN A 276 15.81 -30.98 25.28
CA ASN A 276 15.16 -29.72 25.65
C ASN A 276 16.10 -28.51 25.50
N ILE A 277 17.35 -28.61 25.99
CA ILE A 277 18.33 -27.52 25.90
C ILE A 277 18.66 -27.22 24.42
N SER A 278 18.88 -28.25 23.60
CA SER A 278 19.11 -28.06 22.16
C SER A 278 17.91 -27.40 21.47
N GLY A 279 16.68 -27.80 21.80
CA GLY A 279 15.46 -27.20 21.24
C GLY A 279 15.26 -25.74 21.64
N TRP A 280 15.41 -25.41 22.93
CA TRP A 280 15.28 -24.02 23.40
C TRP A 280 16.41 -23.12 22.91
N GLY A 281 17.65 -23.62 22.90
CA GLY A 281 18.80 -22.90 22.38
C GLY A 281 18.65 -22.59 20.88
N ALA A 282 18.24 -23.59 20.09
CA ALA A 282 17.95 -23.40 18.67
C ALA A 282 16.84 -22.37 18.43
N ARG A 283 15.76 -22.43 19.23
CA ARG A 283 14.65 -21.48 19.14
C ARG A 283 15.08 -20.05 19.46
N LEU A 284 15.96 -19.87 20.46
CA LEU A 284 16.50 -18.57 20.82
C LEU A 284 17.33 -17.99 19.66
N ILE A 285 18.24 -18.79 19.10
CA ILE A 285 19.08 -18.39 17.97
C ILE A 285 18.21 -18.04 16.75
N SER A 286 17.28 -18.92 16.37
CA SER A 286 16.41 -18.71 15.21
C SER A 286 15.50 -17.49 15.36
N SER A 287 15.00 -17.21 16.58
CA SER A 287 14.18 -16.02 16.86
C SER A 287 14.96 -14.71 16.78
N VAL A 288 16.22 -14.69 17.24
CA VAL A 288 17.10 -13.52 17.11
C VAL A 288 17.41 -13.22 15.64
N VAL A 289 17.69 -14.26 14.86
CA VAL A 289 17.88 -14.13 13.41
C VAL A 289 16.60 -13.65 12.73
N ASN A 290 15.44 -14.24 13.07
CA ASN A 290 14.15 -13.87 12.49
C ASN A 290 13.81 -12.39 12.77
N TYR A 291 14.00 -11.93 14.01
CA TYR A 291 13.85 -10.52 14.36
C TYR A 291 14.74 -9.61 13.49
N THR A 292 16.01 -9.97 13.32
CA THR A 292 16.98 -9.18 12.56
C THR A 292 16.60 -9.11 11.07
N LEU A 293 16.23 -10.24 10.47
CA LEU A 293 15.78 -10.29 9.08
C LEU A 293 14.48 -9.51 8.88
N ASN A 294 13.51 -9.66 9.78
CA ASN A 294 12.25 -8.94 9.68
C ASN A 294 12.44 -7.43 9.83
N LYS A 295 13.28 -7.00 10.77
CA LYS A 295 13.60 -5.59 10.97
C LYS A 295 14.26 -4.98 9.74
N ASN A 296 15.29 -5.62 9.19
CA ASN A 296 16.16 -5.01 8.19
C ASN A 296 15.73 -5.28 6.74
N LEU A 297 15.19 -6.47 6.44
CA LEU A 297 14.88 -6.88 5.07
C LEU A 297 13.39 -6.84 4.75
N VAL A 298 12.53 -7.24 5.68
CA VAL A 298 11.08 -7.35 5.45
C VAL A 298 10.38 -6.01 5.63
N PHE A 299 10.54 -5.41 6.81
CA PHE A 299 9.83 -4.18 7.20
C PHE A 299 10.71 -2.92 7.14
N ARG A 300 12.03 -3.06 7.06
CA ARG A 300 13.00 -1.95 6.91
C ARG A 300 12.82 -0.82 7.95
N GLN A 301 12.53 -1.18 9.21
CA GLN A 301 12.27 -0.20 10.28
C GLN A 301 13.53 0.62 10.60
N LYS A 302 13.41 1.96 10.56
CA LYS A 302 14.41 2.90 11.05
C LYS A 302 14.09 3.27 12.51
N GLY A 303 15.03 3.10 13.45
CA GLY A 303 14.85 3.54 14.85
C GLY A 303 15.37 2.61 15.96
N ASN A 304 15.11 3.03 17.20
CA ASN A 304 15.70 2.47 18.43
C ASN A 304 15.21 1.05 18.74
N GLY A 305 16.13 0.09 18.81
CA GLY A 305 15.82 -1.35 18.69
C GLY A 305 15.27 -2.07 19.92
N ARG A 306 15.42 -1.51 21.13
CA ARG A 306 15.04 -2.23 22.38
C ARG A 306 13.52 -2.44 22.51
N ASN A 307 12.73 -1.39 22.25
CA ASN A 307 11.27 -1.50 22.33
C ASN A 307 10.70 -2.43 21.25
N THR A 308 11.25 -2.40 20.04
CA THR A 308 10.88 -3.29 18.95
C THR A 308 11.15 -4.76 19.30
N ALA A 309 12.31 -5.05 19.89
CA ALA A 309 12.67 -6.42 20.29
C ALA A 309 11.74 -6.98 21.38
N LEU A 310 11.35 -6.16 22.37
CA LEU A 310 10.39 -6.57 23.41
C LEU A 310 9.01 -6.87 22.83
N ARG A 311 8.51 -6.01 21.93
CA ARG A 311 7.24 -6.24 21.21
C ARG A 311 7.29 -7.53 20.39
N TYR A 312 8.40 -7.77 19.68
CA TYR A 312 8.60 -8.99 18.92
C TYR A 312 8.56 -10.24 19.81
N ALA A 313 9.30 -10.24 20.92
CA ALA A 313 9.32 -11.34 21.88
C ALA A 313 7.92 -11.63 22.44
N LEU A 314 7.16 -10.58 22.78
CA LEU A 314 5.78 -10.72 23.24
C LEU A 314 4.88 -11.38 22.19
N VAL A 315 4.98 -10.95 20.92
CA VAL A 315 4.22 -11.59 19.82
C VAL A 315 4.57 -13.06 19.69
N CYS A 316 5.86 -13.43 19.76
CA CYS A 316 6.28 -14.84 19.70
C CYS A 316 5.67 -15.67 20.84
N VAL A 317 5.71 -15.18 22.07
CA VAL A 317 5.12 -15.88 23.23
C VAL A 317 3.62 -16.05 23.06
N ILE A 318 2.90 -14.97 22.70
CA ILE A 318 1.45 -15.01 22.49
C ILE A 318 1.09 -16.02 21.39
N VAL A 319 1.80 -16.01 20.27
CA VAL A 319 1.57 -16.95 19.16
C VAL A 319 1.78 -18.39 19.60
N ILE A 320 2.83 -18.68 20.38
CA ILE A 320 3.07 -20.04 20.91
C ILE A 320 1.94 -20.47 21.83
N CYS A 321 1.52 -19.62 22.77
CA CYS A 321 0.43 -19.91 23.69
C CYS A 321 -0.90 -20.17 22.96
N ILE A 322 -1.24 -19.33 21.98
CA ILE A 322 -2.47 -19.49 21.19
C ILE A 322 -2.41 -20.75 20.32
N SER A 323 -1.25 -21.06 19.71
CA SER A 323 -1.08 -22.28 18.89
C SER A 323 -1.33 -23.52 19.74
N ASN A 324 -0.69 -23.63 20.92
CA ASN A 324 -0.86 -24.78 21.81
C ASN A 324 -2.29 -24.90 22.36
N LEU A 325 -2.90 -23.79 22.78
CA LEU A 325 -4.30 -23.79 23.25
C LEU A 325 -5.27 -24.19 22.14
N GLY A 326 -5.10 -23.66 20.93
CA GLY A 326 -5.94 -23.98 19.77
C GLY A 326 -5.84 -25.45 19.39
N VAL A 327 -4.64 -26.02 19.35
CA VAL A 327 -4.44 -27.46 19.11
C VAL A 327 -5.15 -28.31 20.17
N TRP A 328 -5.02 -27.95 21.44
CA TRP A 328 -5.70 -28.65 22.53
C TRP A 328 -7.23 -28.58 22.41
N LEU A 329 -7.80 -27.41 22.10
CA LEU A 329 -9.25 -27.23 21.91
C LEU A 329 -9.77 -28.02 20.69
N LEU A 330 -9.06 -27.97 19.56
CA LEU A 330 -9.44 -28.70 18.36
C LEU A 330 -9.35 -30.22 18.57
N GLY A 331 -8.39 -30.68 19.37
CA GLY A 331 -8.33 -32.07 19.80
C GLY A 331 -9.56 -32.52 20.59
N ARG A 332 -10.18 -31.62 21.38
CA ARG A 332 -11.42 -31.94 22.14
C ARG A 332 -12.64 -32.16 21.25
N ILE A 333 -12.67 -31.60 20.05
CA ILE A 333 -13.74 -31.83 19.06
C ILE A 333 -13.41 -32.97 18.09
N GLY A 334 -12.38 -33.77 18.38
CA GLY A 334 -12.00 -34.95 17.59
C GLY A 334 -11.11 -34.67 16.38
N MET A 335 -10.56 -33.45 16.25
CA MET A 335 -9.63 -33.14 15.16
C MET A 335 -8.26 -33.81 15.43
N ALA A 336 -7.69 -34.41 14.39
CA ALA A 336 -6.34 -34.97 14.47
C ALA A 336 -5.31 -33.89 14.83
N GLY A 337 -4.41 -34.19 15.78
CA GLY A 337 -3.48 -33.20 16.33
C GLY A 337 -2.60 -32.52 15.28
N TRP A 338 -2.15 -33.25 14.26
CA TRP A 338 -1.35 -32.69 13.17
C TRP A 338 -2.15 -31.72 12.28
N LEU A 339 -3.44 -32.01 12.03
CA LEU A 339 -4.33 -31.16 11.24
C LEU A 339 -4.69 -29.89 12.01
N ALA A 340 -4.97 -30.03 13.31
CA ALA A 340 -5.18 -28.90 14.20
C ALA A 340 -3.95 -27.98 14.24
N LYS A 341 -2.74 -28.56 14.31
CA LYS A 341 -1.48 -27.79 14.31
C LYS A 341 -1.30 -27.02 13.00
N LEU A 342 -1.50 -27.68 11.85
CA LEU A 342 -1.40 -27.06 10.53
C LEU A 342 -2.36 -25.88 10.37
N LEU A 343 -3.62 -26.05 10.79
CA LEU A 343 -4.64 -25.01 10.74
C LEU A 343 -4.28 -23.82 11.64
N MET A 344 -3.96 -24.10 12.91
CA MET A 344 -3.61 -23.05 13.87
C MET A 344 -2.39 -22.26 13.43
N ASP A 345 -1.34 -22.94 12.97
CA ASP A 345 -0.11 -22.28 12.54
C ASP A 345 -0.31 -21.45 11.28
N THR A 346 -1.13 -21.90 10.35
CA THR A 346 -1.47 -21.13 9.15
C THR A 346 -2.17 -19.83 9.52
N VAL A 347 -3.19 -19.88 10.38
CA VAL A 347 -3.93 -18.69 10.83
C VAL A 347 -3.01 -17.75 11.61
N LEU A 348 -2.25 -18.30 12.57
CA LEU A 348 -1.33 -17.53 13.40
C LEU A 348 -0.18 -16.94 12.60
N TYR A 349 0.21 -17.55 11.49
CA TYR A 349 1.24 -17.01 10.61
C TYR A 349 0.81 -15.68 9.97
N PHE A 350 -0.42 -15.61 9.43
CA PHE A 350 -0.98 -14.36 8.93
C PHE A 350 -1.20 -13.32 10.04
N LEU A 351 -1.68 -13.76 11.21
CA LEU A 351 -1.85 -12.87 12.36
C LEU A 351 -0.50 -12.30 12.84
N SER A 352 0.53 -13.15 12.92
CA SER A 352 1.88 -12.77 13.30
C SER A 352 2.48 -11.77 12.31
N TYR A 353 2.32 -12.02 11.01
CA TYR A 353 2.72 -11.07 9.97
C TYR A 353 2.09 -9.69 10.19
N ARG A 354 0.78 -9.64 10.41
CA ARG A 354 0.04 -8.39 10.66
C ARG A 354 0.45 -7.70 11.94
N LEU A 355 0.59 -8.42 13.05
CA LEU A 355 1.02 -7.86 14.33
C LEU A 355 2.44 -7.30 14.22
N GLN A 356 3.31 -8.02 13.53
CA GLN A 356 4.67 -7.56 13.30
C GLN A 356 4.69 -6.28 12.45
N GLN A 357 3.89 -6.23 11.39
CA GLN A 357 3.80 -5.05 10.53
C GLN A 357 3.16 -3.83 11.22
N ALA A 358 2.02 -4.01 11.89
CA ALA A 358 1.21 -2.91 12.40
C ALA A 358 1.62 -2.42 13.80
N TRP A 359 2.33 -3.24 14.58
CA TRP A 359 2.63 -2.92 15.99
C TRP A 359 4.11 -3.07 16.35
N VAL A 360 4.76 -4.18 15.96
CA VAL A 360 6.17 -4.42 16.30
C VAL A 360 7.08 -3.46 15.54
N PHE A 361 6.98 -3.47 14.21
CA PHE A 361 7.82 -2.70 13.28
C PHE A 361 7.11 -1.47 12.72
N ARG A 362 6.10 -0.94 13.43
CA ARG A 362 5.40 0.27 13.03
C ARG A 362 6.38 1.43 12.87
N GLU A 363 6.33 2.11 11.73
CA GLU A 363 7.06 3.35 11.50
C GLU A 363 6.40 4.48 12.30
N ALA A 364 7.21 5.31 12.97
CA ALA A 364 6.69 6.54 13.55
C ALA A 364 6.28 7.45 12.39
N ALA A 365 5.00 7.86 12.38
CA ALA A 365 4.43 8.73 11.35
C ALA A 365 4.90 10.18 11.49
#